data_AF-A0A0B6Y0W5-F1
#
_entry.id   AF-A0A0B6Y0W5-F1
#
_cell.length_a   1.000
_cell.length_b   1.000
_cell.length_c   1.000
_cell.angle_alpha   90.00
_cell.angle_beta   90.00
_cell.angle_gamma   90.00
#
_symmetry.space_group_name_H-M   'P 1'
#
loop_
_entity.id
_entity.type
_entity.pdbx_description
1 polymer ?
#
loop_
_entity_poly.entity_id
_entity_poly.type
_entity_poly.pdbx_seq_one_letter_code
_entity_poly.pdbx_strand_id
1 'polypeptide(L)'
;MAESEKTGLKSADCSRLPFSAEMSTREITDDNGQNKTSIYCQRCPSLVLSPHQATLVKKEFFLPYMYQKNERAAVEGVTLIDFWRVSDML
;
A
#
# COMPACT_ATOMS: atom_id res chain seq x y z
N MET A 1 -18.36 57.08 -14.90
CA MET A 1 -17.45 56.20 -15.66
C MET A 1 -16.93 55.15 -14.70
N ALA A 2 -17.40 53.93 -14.88
CA ALA A 2 -16.97 52.75 -14.14
C ALA A 2 -16.18 51.90 -15.13
N GLU A 3 -14.99 51.43 -14.73
CA GLU A 3 -14.36 50.21 -15.21
C GLU A 3 -13.01 50.06 -14.50
N SER A 4 -12.83 48.98 -13.76
CA SER A 4 -11.83 47.96 -14.11
C SER A 4 -11.80 46.89 -13.02
N GLU A 5 -12.34 45.74 -13.40
CA GLU A 5 -12.11 44.46 -12.76
C GLU A 5 -10.62 44.13 -12.74
N LYS A 6 -10.14 43.56 -11.62
CA LYS A 6 -8.98 42.67 -11.68
C LYS A 6 -9.21 41.47 -10.78
N THR A 7 -9.56 40.39 -11.46
CA THR A 7 -9.58 39.01 -11.02
C THR A 7 -8.23 38.62 -10.43
N GLY A 8 -8.19 38.47 -9.10
CA GLY A 8 -7.06 37.91 -8.37
C GLY A 8 -7.31 36.43 -8.13
N LEU A 9 -6.45 35.61 -8.75
CA LEU A 9 -6.45 34.16 -8.71
C LEU A 9 -6.62 33.62 -7.27
N LYS A 10 -7.63 32.78 -7.05
CA LYS A 10 -7.63 31.84 -5.94
C LYS A 10 -6.56 30.79 -6.22
N SER A 11 -5.37 30.98 -5.63
CA SER A 11 -4.36 29.93 -5.51
C SER A 11 -5.03 28.73 -4.84
N ALA A 12 -5.23 27.65 -5.60
CA ALA A 12 -5.57 26.36 -5.04
C ALA A 12 -4.32 25.86 -4.32
N ASP A 13 -4.29 26.08 -3.02
CA ASP A 13 -3.31 25.51 -2.11
C ASP A 13 -3.45 23.97 -2.18
N CYS A 14 -2.55 23.35 -2.93
CA CYS A 14 -2.50 21.91 -3.13
C CYS A 14 -1.61 21.26 -2.07
N SER A 15 -1.74 21.66 -0.80
CA SER A 15 -0.92 21.14 0.30
C SER A 15 -1.68 20.28 1.30
N ARG A 16 -2.96 19.98 1.04
CA ARG A 16 -3.75 19.06 1.87
C ARG A 16 -4.42 17.97 1.06
N LEU A 17 -3.64 17.00 0.62
CA LEU A 17 -4.16 15.64 0.60
C LEU A 17 -3.75 15.00 1.92
N PRO A 18 -4.70 14.68 2.82
CA PRO A 18 -4.37 13.79 3.92
C PRO A 18 -3.87 12.49 3.27
N PHE A 19 -2.64 12.10 3.62
CA PHE A 19 -2.13 10.75 3.48
C PHE A 19 -3.01 9.83 4.35
N SER A 20 -4.27 9.67 3.99
CA SER A 20 -5.22 8.81 4.67
C SER A 20 -5.31 7.53 3.83
N ALA A 21 -4.19 6.81 3.81
CA ALA A 21 -4.21 5.40 3.47
C ALA A 21 -4.55 4.58 4.73
N GLU A 22 -5.57 5.02 5.49
CA GLU A 22 -6.27 4.14 6.43
C GLU A 22 -7.32 3.40 5.59
N MET A 23 -6.85 2.61 4.62
CA MET A 23 -7.71 1.67 3.90
C MET A 23 -8.25 0.72 4.96
N SER A 24 -9.57 0.67 5.11
CA SER A 24 -10.20 -0.25 6.05
C SER A 24 -9.79 -1.67 5.66
N THR A 25 -9.08 -2.38 6.54
CA THR A 25 -8.60 -3.76 6.27
C THR A 25 -9.74 -4.71 5.90
N ARG A 26 -10.98 -4.35 6.26
CA ARG A 26 -12.23 -5.02 5.90
C ARG A 26 -12.49 -5.09 4.39
N GLU A 27 -11.87 -4.24 3.59
CA GLU A 27 -12.04 -4.27 2.12
C GLU A 27 -11.21 -5.39 1.47
N ILE A 28 -10.11 -5.77 2.11
CA ILE A 28 -9.14 -6.76 1.61
C ILE A 28 -9.22 -8.10 2.35
N THR A 29 -9.95 -8.17 3.47
CA THR A 29 -10.18 -9.39 4.24
C THR A 29 -11.61 -9.93 4.10
N ASP A 30 -11.78 -11.25 4.20
CA ASP A 30 -13.07 -11.91 4.42
C ASP A 30 -13.51 -11.86 5.89
N ASP A 31 -14.65 -12.47 6.21
CA ASP A 31 -15.19 -12.57 7.57
C ASP A 31 -14.29 -13.38 8.52
N ASN A 32 -13.37 -14.18 7.97
CA ASN A 32 -12.39 -14.97 8.71
C ASN A 32 -11.04 -14.23 8.87
N GLY A 33 -10.91 -13.00 8.37
CA GLY A 33 -9.66 -12.25 8.37
C GLY A 33 -8.63 -12.69 7.31
N GLN A 34 -9.05 -13.49 6.34
CA GLN A 34 -8.22 -13.99 5.24
C GLN A 34 -8.27 -13.09 4.02
N ASN A 35 -7.27 -13.17 3.14
CA ASN A 35 -7.25 -12.37 1.91
C ASN A 35 -8.45 -12.68 1.01
N LYS A 36 -9.28 -11.67 0.72
CA LYS A 36 -10.49 -11.82 -0.10
C LYS A 36 -10.18 -12.00 -1.59
N THR A 37 -9.07 -11.43 -2.05
CA THR A 37 -8.67 -11.40 -3.46
C THR A 37 -7.32 -12.07 -3.67
N SER A 38 -7.05 -12.44 -4.92
CA SER A 38 -5.71 -12.89 -5.32
C SER A 38 -4.69 -11.77 -5.14
N ILE A 39 -3.54 -12.10 -4.59
CA ILE A 39 -2.43 -11.17 -4.40
C ILE A 39 -1.42 -11.39 -5.52
N TYR A 40 -1.05 -10.30 -6.19
CA TYR A 40 -0.11 -10.31 -7.30
C TYR A 40 1.12 -9.48 -6.97
N CYS A 41 2.23 -9.79 -7.65
CA CYS A 41 3.40 -8.92 -7.62
C CYS A 41 3.07 -7.55 -8.21
N GLN A 42 3.54 -6.47 -7.57
CA GLN A 42 3.32 -5.11 -8.07
C GLN A 42 4.13 -4.77 -9.34
N ARG A 43 5.12 -5.60 -9.69
CA ARG A 43 6.05 -5.35 -10.81
C ARG A 43 5.83 -6.26 -12.03
N CYS A 44 5.12 -7.38 -11.85
CA CYS A 44 4.91 -8.37 -12.90
C CYS A 44 3.59 -9.13 -12.67
N PRO A 45 3.06 -9.88 -13.66
CA PRO A 45 1.77 -10.55 -13.53
C PRO A 45 1.80 -11.84 -12.69
N SER A 46 2.86 -12.08 -11.90
CA SER A 46 2.97 -13.28 -11.07
C SER A 46 1.91 -13.29 -9.98
N LEU A 47 1.14 -14.38 -9.93
CA LEU A 47 0.27 -14.70 -8.80
C LEU A 47 1.13 -15.10 -7.60
N VAL A 48 0.91 -14.47 -6.46
CA VAL A 48 1.64 -14.74 -5.20
C VAL A 48 0.77 -15.58 -4.26
N LEU A 49 -0.49 -15.20 -4.07
CA LEU A 49 -1.45 -15.95 -3.26
C LEU A 49 -2.82 -15.96 -3.92
N SER A 50 -3.50 -17.10 -3.89
CA SER A 50 -4.90 -17.19 -4.26
C SER A 50 -5.79 -16.69 -3.11
N PRO A 51 -7.09 -16.40 -3.35
CA PRO A 51 -8.01 -15.98 -2.30
C PRO A 51 -8.08 -17.01 -1.16
N HIS A 52 -8.24 -16.54 0.07
CA HIS A 52 -8.42 -17.34 1.29
C HIS A 52 -7.22 -18.25 1.65
N GLN A 53 -6.00 -17.87 1.25
CA GLN A 53 -4.77 -18.64 1.54
C GLN A 53 -3.88 -18.03 2.63
N ALA A 54 -4.15 -16.80 3.04
CA ALA A 54 -3.39 -16.12 4.07
C ALA A 54 -4.28 -15.29 4.99
N THR A 55 -3.89 -15.17 6.26
CA THR A 55 -4.58 -14.36 7.27
C THR A 55 -3.86 -13.03 7.47
N LEU A 56 -4.59 -11.92 7.57
CA LEU A 56 -4.01 -10.63 7.89
C LEU A 56 -3.52 -10.63 9.35
N VAL A 57 -2.26 -10.28 9.56
CA VAL A 57 -1.66 -10.17 10.90
C VAL A 57 -0.97 -8.83 11.06
N LYS A 58 -1.04 -8.28 12.28
CA LYS A 58 -0.27 -7.10 12.69
C LYS A 58 0.99 -7.55 13.40
N LYS A 59 2.13 -7.44 12.74
CA LYS A 59 3.44 -7.74 13.29
C LYS A 59 4.49 -6.85 12.64
N GLU A 60 5.31 -6.23 13.48
CA GLU A 60 6.34 -5.32 13.01
C GLU A 60 7.54 -6.09 12.43
N PHE A 61 7.92 -5.77 11.19
CA PHE A 61 9.13 -6.28 10.55
C PHE A 61 9.81 -5.17 9.75
N PHE A 62 11.14 -5.11 9.85
CA PHE A 62 11.97 -4.32 8.94
C PHE A 62 12.16 -5.06 7.62
N LEU A 63 11.80 -4.42 6.52
CA LEU A 63 12.06 -4.91 5.18
C LEU A 63 12.98 -3.93 4.44
N PRO A 64 14.10 -4.41 3.86
CA PRO A 64 14.87 -3.63 2.92
C PRO A 64 13.99 -3.13 1.77
N TYR A 65 14.33 -1.97 1.19
CA TYR A 65 13.66 -1.51 -0.02
C TYR A 65 13.80 -2.55 -1.13
N MET A 66 12.76 -2.74 -1.95
CA MET A 66 12.79 -3.75 -3.03
C MET A 66 13.99 -3.54 -3.97
N TYR A 67 14.75 -4.61 -4.22
CA TYR A 67 15.92 -4.64 -5.11
C TYR A 67 15.90 -5.93 -5.95
N GLN A 68 16.73 -6.02 -7.00
CA GLN A 68 16.81 -7.26 -7.80
C GLN A 68 17.50 -8.37 -6.99
N LYS A 69 17.03 -9.61 -7.11
CA LYS A 69 17.54 -10.75 -6.31
C LYS A 69 19.06 -10.96 -6.37
N ASN A 70 19.69 -10.61 -7.49
CA ASN A 70 21.13 -10.80 -7.71
C ASN A 70 21.96 -9.55 -7.32
N GLU A 71 21.31 -8.46 -6.93
CA GLU A 71 21.97 -7.26 -6.38
C GLU A 71 22.18 -7.43 -4.87
N ARG A 72 23.10 -6.65 -4.29
CA ARG A 72 23.22 -6.60 -2.83
C ARG A 72 21.98 -5.92 -2.26
N ALA A 73 21.48 -6.46 -1.16
CA ALA A 73 20.42 -5.84 -0.38
C ALA A 73 20.80 -4.40 -0.03
N ALA A 74 19.87 -3.47 -0.24
CA ALA A 74 20.01 -2.12 0.29
C ALA A 74 20.13 -2.21 1.82
N VAL A 75 21.04 -1.41 2.40
CA VAL A 75 21.12 -1.23 3.86
C VAL A 75 19.88 -0.47 4.35
N GLU A 76 19.26 0.30 3.47
CA GLU A 76 18.05 1.08 3.73
C GLU A 76 16.78 0.26 3.54
N GLY A 77 15.73 0.62 4.27
CA GLY A 77 14.46 -0.08 4.24
C GLY A 77 13.37 0.63 5.00
N VAL A 78 12.28 -0.09 5.22
CA VAL A 78 11.06 0.38 5.87
C VAL A 78 10.58 -0.65 6.87
N THR A 79 10.09 -0.18 8.00
CA THR A 79 9.36 -1.01 8.95
C THR A 79 7.89 -1.05 8.57
N LEU A 80 7.36 -2.24 8.30
CA LEU A 80 5.94 -2.46 8.04
C LEU A 80 5.30 -3.22 9.22
N ILE A 81 3.98 -3.10 9.35
CA ILE A 81 3.21 -3.69 10.45
C ILE A 81 2.17 -4.70 9.95
N ASP A 82 1.54 -4.47 8.80
CA ASP A 82 0.49 -5.35 8.28
C ASP A 82 1.07 -6.37 7.28
N PHE A 83 0.82 -7.65 7.53
CA PHE A 83 1.34 -8.76 6.72
C PHE A 83 0.30 -9.85 6.47
N TRP A 84 0.44 -10.53 5.34
CA TRP A 84 -0.25 -11.78 5.07
C TRP A 84 0.54 -12.93 5.65
N ARG A 85 -0.01 -13.58 6.68
CA ARG A 85 0.55 -14.80 7.25
C ARG A 85 0.11 -16.00 6.40
N VAL A 86 1.07 -16.66 5.80
CA VAL A 86 0.91 -17.95 5.11
C VAL A 86 1.33 -19.06 6.07
N SER A 87 0.52 -20.10 6.21
CA SER A 87 0.77 -21.20 7.16
C SER A 87 1.71 -22.27 6.60
N ASP A 88 1.73 -22.43 5.28
CA ASP A 88 2.50 -23.46 4.57
C ASP A 88 3.07 -22.89 3.26
N MET A 89 4.27 -23.32 2.86
CA MET A 89 4.98 -22.80 1.68
C MET A 89 4.90 -23.74 0.47
N LEU A 90 4.03 -24.75 0.54
CA LEU A 90 3.86 -25.81 -0.46
C LEU A 90 2.80 -25.47 -1.51
#